data_AF-A0A6J7JCS0-F1
#
_entry.id   AF-A0A6J7JCS0-F1
#
_cell.length_a   1.000
_cell.length_b   1.000
_cell.length_c   1.000
_cell.angle_alpha   90.00
_cell.angle_beta   90.00
_cell.angle_gamma   90.00
#
_symmetry.space_group_name_H-M   'P 1'
#
loop_
_entity.id
_entity.type
_entity.pdbx_description
1 polymer ?
#
loop_
_entity_poly.entity_id
_entity_poly.type
_entity_poly.pdbx_seq_one_letter_code
_entity_poly.pdbx_strand_id
1 'polypeptide(L)'
;MAVDLFNHVWRLLEIEVRTPAQDDDLIHAAHASRWHWGRVGGPEQWAIGEWQCSRVYSVLGRGDQALHHAQRCLDLCDENGVESFVPASAHEALARAHAVRGDLDAALVERNRAYALAVELDDDDDRAVIEADLATLPLSQ
;
A
#
# COMPACT_ATOMS: atom_id res chain seq x y z
N MET A 1 17.43 -7.65 5.83
CA MET A 1 16.31 -8.17 6.64
C MET A 1 14.99 -7.49 6.29
N ALA A 2 14.80 -6.18 6.55
CA ALA A 2 13.54 -5.49 6.21
C ALA A 2 13.23 -5.57 4.71
N VAL A 3 14.17 -5.11 3.87
CA VAL A 3 14.04 -5.15 2.39
C VAL A 3 13.86 -6.58 1.86
N ASP A 4 14.55 -7.56 2.45
CA ASP A 4 14.42 -8.96 2.01
C ASP A 4 13.01 -9.51 2.28
N LEU A 5 12.42 -9.17 3.43
CA LEU A 5 11.04 -9.53 3.76
C LEU A 5 10.04 -8.76 2.90
N PHE A 6 10.28 -7.48 2.65
CA PHE A 6 9.46 -6.69 1.72
C PHE A 6 9.42 -7.31 0.31
N ASN A 7 10.58 -7.71 -0.22
CA ASN A 7 10.67 -8.37 -1.51
C ASN A 7 10.10 -9.79 -1.47
N HIS A 8 10.17 -10.48 -0.33
CA HIS A 8 9.53 -11.77 -0.14
C HIS A 8 8.01 -11.67 -0.26
N VAL A 9 7.39 -10.64 0.33
CA VAL A 9 5.96 -10.36 0.18
C VAL A 9 5.60 -10.21 -1.30
N TRP A 10 6.38 -9.48 -2.09
CA TRP A 10 6.11 -9.32 -3.52
C TRP A 10 6.14 -10.64 -4.29
N ARG A 11 7.14 -11.49 -4.04
CA ARG A 11 7.19 -12.83 -4.65
C ARG A 11 5.98 -13.69 -4.30
N LEU A 12 5.44 -13.54 -3.09
CA LEU A 12 4.21 -14.23 -2.70
C LEU A 12 2.97 -13.64 -3.40
N LEU A 13 2.90 -12.32 -3.55
CA LEU A 13 1.81 -11.63 -4.25
C LEU A 13 1.73 -12.02 -5.74
N GLU A 14 2.86 -12.33 -6.37
CA GLU A 14 2.96 -12.81 -7.76
C GLU A 14 2.42 -14.24 -7.97
N ILE A 15 2.17 -15.00 -6.92
CA ILE A 15 1.62 -16.36 -7.02
C ILE A 15 0.12 -16.29 -7.32
N GLU A 16 -0.29 -16.85 -8.47
CA GLU A 16 -1.67 -16.85 -8.95
C GLU A 16 -2.64 -17.57 -8.00
N VAL A 17 -2.25 -18.75 -7.51
CA VAL A 17 -3.05 -19.55 -6.56
C VAL A 17 -2.23 -19.81 -5.31
N ARG A 18 -2.45 -18.97 -4.28
CA ARG A 18 -1.81 -19.15 -2.97
C ARG A 18 -2.52 -20.19 -2.12
N THR A 19 -1.73 -20.90 -1.33
CA THR A 19 -2.19 -21.75 -0.24
C THR A 19 -2.48 -20.91 1.02
N PRO A 20 -3.29 -21.41 1.97
CA PRO A 20 -3.53 -20.70 3.23
C PRO A 20 -2.24 -20.36 4.00
N ALA A 21 -1.23 -21.24 3.95
CA ALA A 21 0.06 -21.00 4.60
C ALA A 21 0.83 -19.84 3.95
N GLN A 22 0.69 -19.64 2.63
CA GLN A 22 1.29 -18.50 1.93
C GLN A 22 0.54 -17.19 2.21
N ASP A 23 -0.78 -17.24 2.38
CA ASP A 23 -1.57 -16.08 2.82
C ASP A 23 -1.21 -15.67 4.26
N ASP A 24 -0.98 -16.63 5.15
CA ASP A 24 -0.46 -16.33 6.49
C ASP A 24 0.97 -15.74 6.42
N ASP A 25 1.83 -16.26 5.53
CA ASP A 25 3.19 -15.76 5.35
C ASP A 25 3.22 -14.32 4.81
N LEU A 26 2.28 -13.94 3.94
CA LEU A 26 2.12 -12.53 3.50
C LEU A 26 1.97 -11.60 4.70
N ILE A 27 1.09 -11.94 5.65
CA ILE A 27 0.83 -11.13 6.84
C ILE A 27 2.09 -11.07 7.71
N HIS A 28 2.68 -12.23 8.03
CA HIS A 28 3.85 -12.27 8.91
C HIS A 28 5.05 -11.53 8.31
N ALA A 29 5.34 -11.73 7.03
CA ALA A 29 6.46 -11.09 6.37
C ALA A 29 6.27 -9.58 6.22
N ALA A 30 5.06 -9.10 5.88
CA ALA A 30 4.78 -7.66 5.79
C ALA A 30 4.95 -6.96 7.15
N HIS A 31 4.37 -7.52 8.21
CA HIS A 31 4.51 -6.97 9.57
C HIS A 31 5.95 -7.04 10.08
N ALA A 32 6.67 -8.14 9.82
CA ALA A 32 8.07 -8.26 10.20
C ALA A 32 8.94 -7.25 9.43
N SER A 33 8.70 -7.05 8.13
CA SER A 33 9.36 -6.02 7.34
C SER A 33 9.14 -4.63 7.93
N ARG A 34 7.87 -4.26 8.15
CA ARG A 34 7.48 -2.99 8.75
C ARG A 34 8.11 -2.78 10.13
N TRP A 35 8.11 -3.80 10.97
CA TRP A 35 8.74 -3.76 12.29
C TRP A 35 10.24 -3.51 12.19
N HIS A 36 10.95 -4.19 11.29
CA HIS A 36 12.38 -3.97 11.10
C HIS A 36 12.68 -2.56 10.60
N TRP A 37 11.90 -2.03 9.66
CA TRP A 37 12.04 -0.64 9.21
C TRP A 37 11.83 0.38 10.33
N GLY A 38 10.95 0.10 11.29
CA GLY A 38 10.77 0.95 12.47
C GLY A 38 12.03 1.08 13.35
N ARG A 39 13.02 0.21 13.16
CA ARG A 39 14.26 0.18 13.96
C ARG A 39 15.48 0.71 13.22
N VAL A 40 15.50 0.56 11.89
CA VAL A 40 16.69 0.86 11.07
C VAL A 40 16.43 1.80 9.90
N GLY A 41 15.17 2.02 9.54
CA GLY A 41 14.76 2.94 8.48
C GLY A 41 14.32 4.29 9.04
N GLY A 42 13.94 5.20 8.14
CA GLY A 42 13.34 6.49 8.45
C GLY A 42 11.86 6.57 8.07
N PRO A 43 11.27 7.77 8.17
CA PRO A 43 9.83 7.98 7.95
C PRO A 43 9.29 7.43 6.63
N GLU A 44 10.05 7.58 5.55
CA GLU A 44 9.70 7.04 4.23
C GLU A 44 9.56 5.51 4.28
N GLN A 45 10.53 4.79 4.85
CA GLN A 45 10.45 3.33 4.97
C GLN A 45 9.38 2.88 5.96
N TRP A 46 9.05 3.70 6.96
CA TRP A 46 7.94 3.42 7.85
C TRP A 46 6.61 3.47 7.10
N ALA A 47 6.39 4.54 6.33
CA ALA A 47 5.18 4.72 5.51
C ALA A 47 5.06 3.61 4.45
N ILE A 48 6.14 3.31 3.71
CA ILE A 48 6.17 2.22 2.72
C ILE A 48 5.84 0.86 3.38
N GLY A 49 6.31 0.62 4.59
CA GLY A 49 5.96 -0.60 5.34
C GLY A 49 4.48 -0.69 5.71
N GLU A 50 3.86 0.42 6.11
CA GLU A 50 2.41 0.46 6.34
C GLU A 50 1.64 0.26 5.03
N TRP A 51 2.09 0.88 3.94
CA TRP A 51 1.50 0.68 2.62
C TRP A 51 1.51 -0.79 2.19
N GLN A 52 2.62 -1.53 2.39
CA GLN A 52 2.65 -2.95 2.05
C GLN A 52 1.74 -3.80 2.94
N CYS A 53 1.62 -3.47 4.23
CA CYS A 53 0.64 -4.11 5.11
C CYS A 53 -0.78 -3.90 4.58
N SER A 54 -1.11 -2.67 4.15
CA SER A 54 -2.39 -2.38 3.51
C SER A 54 -2.61 -3.24 2.26
N ARG A 55 -1.63 -3.28 1.34
CA ARG A 55 -1.69 -4.06 0.10
C ARG A 55 -1.97 -5.54 0.37
N VAL A 56 -1.28 -6.13 1.34
CA VAL A 56 -1.50 -7.53 1.76
C VAL A 56 -2.93 -7.74 2.23
N TYR A 57 -3.43 -6.89 3.14
CA TYR A 57 -4.79 -7.05 3.65
C TYR A 57 -5.86 -6.83 2.57
N SER A 58 -5.64 -5.90 1.63
CA SER A 58 -6.53 -5.72 0.47
C SER A 58 -6.61 -6.98 -0.38
N VAL A 59 -5.48 -7.59 -0.70
CA VAL A 59 -5.42 -8.83 -1.50
C VAL A 59 -6.11 -10.01 -0.80
N LEU A 60 -6.07 -10.04 0.52
CA LEU A 60 -6.76 -11.05 1.34
C LEU A 60 -8.25 -10.72 1.59
N GLY A 61 -8.79 -9.65 1.00
CA GLY A 61 -10.19 -9.23 1.18
C GLY A 61 -10.50 -8.67 2.57
N ARG A 62 -9.48 -8.28 3.35
CA ARG A 62 -9.59 -7.81 4.74
C ARG A 62 -9.58 -6.28 4.79
N GLY A 63 -10.68 -5.69 4.35
CA GLY A 63 -10.78 -4.25 4.08
C GLY A 63 -10.53 -3.33 5.28
N ASP A 64 -10.98 -3.68 6.49
CA ASP A 64 -10.80 -2.83 7.68
C ASP A 64 -9.32 -2.75 8.11
N GLN A 65 -8.60 -3.87 8.05
CA GLN A 65 -7.16 -3.89 8.31
C GLN A 65 -6.38 -3.17 7.23
N ALA A 66 -6.78 -3.33 5.96
CA ALA A 66 -6.20 -2.57 4.86
C ALA A 66 -6.34 -1.06 5.10
N LEU A 67 -7.53 -0.61 5.49
CA LEU A 67 -7.79 0.81 5.72
C LEU A 67 -6.96 1.36 6.90
N HIS A 68 -6.84 0.60 7.99
CA HIS A 68 -6.00 0.99 9.12
C HIS A 68 -4.57 1.29 8.69
N HIS A 69 -3.94 0.37 7.95
CA HIS A 69 -2.56 0.52 7.51
C HIS A 69 -2.40 1.57 6.41
N ALA A 70 -3.38 1.72 5.51
CA ALA A 70 -3.38 2.79 4.52
C ALA A 70 -3.43 4.17 5.18
N GLN A 71 -4.28 4.35 6.20
CA GLN A 71 -4.34 5.59 6.97
C GLN A 71 -3.03 5.85 7.71
N ARG A 72 -2.44 4.83 8.34
CA ARG A 72 -1.14 4.98 9.01
C ARG A 72 -0.01 5.33 8.06
N CYS A 73 -0.05 4.86 6.81
CA CYS A 73 0.89 5.30 5.79
C CYS A 73 0.77 6.81 5.55
N LEU A 74 -0.45 7.30 5.30
CA LEU A 74 -0.70 8.72 5.06
C LEU A 74 -0.32 9.59 6.27
N ASP A 75 -0.73 9.18 7.48
CA ASP A 75 -0.39 9.89 8.71
C ASP A 75 1.12 10.00 8.89
N LEU A 76 1.88 8.94 8.61
CA LEU A 76 3.35 8.97 8.70
C LEU A 76 3.96 9.94 7.70
N CYS A 77 3.37 10.08 6.50
CA CYS A 77 3.79 11.09 5.54
C CYS A 77 3.57 12.50 6.09
N ASP A 78 2.38 12.78 6.59
CA ASP A 78 2.01 14.09 7.12
C ASP A 78 2.82 14.47 8.38
N GLU A 79 2.96 13.53 9.32
CA GLU A 79 3.66 13.72 10.60
C GLU A 79 5.16 14.02 10.40
N ASN A 80 5.78 13.50 9.33
CA ASN A 80 7.22 13.55 9.13
C ASN A 80 7.66 14.32 7.88
N GLY A 81 6.71 14.89 7.12
CA GLY A 81 7.00 15.57 5.86
C GLY A 81 7.64 14.65 4.82
N VAL A 82 7.10 13.43 4.67
CA VAL A 82 7.52 12.53 3.58
C VAL A 82 6.92 13.08 2.28
N GLU A 83 7.79 13.49 1.36
CA GLU A 83 7.42 14.00 0.05
C GLU A 83 7.62 12.92 -1.03
N SER A 84 7.61 13.29 -2.31
CA SER A 84 7.74 12.38 -3.47
C SER A 84 6.49 11.49 -3.67
N PHE A 85 6.66 10.24 -4.11
CA PHE A 85 5.58 9.37 -4.56
C PHE A 85 4.79 8.70 -3.41
N VAL A 86 5.33 8.65 -2.19
CA VAL A 86 4.73 7.91 -1.07
C VAL A 86 3.34 8.45 -0.66
N PRO A 87 3.08 9.77 -0.59
CA PRO A 87 1.72 10.29 -0.39
C PRO A 87 0.73 9.83 -1.47
N ALA A 88 1.15 9.77 -2.74
CA ALA A 88 0.30 9.27 -3.83
C ALA A 88 0.00 7.77 -3.63
N SER A 89 1.01 6.97 -3.25
CA SER A 89 0.83 5.55 -2.88
C SER A 89 -0.10 5.37 -1.68
N ALA A 90 -0.04 6.25 -0.68
CA ALA A 90 -0.91 6.19 0.49
C ALA A 90 -2.39 6.38 0.10
N HIS A 91 -2.68 7.37 -0.75
CA HIS A 91 -4.03 7.57 -1.29
C HIS A 91 -4.49 6.42 -2.21
N GLU A 92 -3.59 5.80 -2.97
CA GLU A 92 -3.91 4.57 -3.72
C GLU A 92 -4.32 3.44 -2.78
N ALA A 93 -3.57 3.22 -1.69
CA ALA A 93 -3.88 2.20 -0.70
C ALA A 93 -5.22 2.47 0.01
N LEU A 94 -5.53 3.73 0.32
CA LEU A 94 -6.83 4.12 0.87
C LEU A 94 -7.95 3.81 -0.12
N ALA A 95 -7.78 4.18 -1.39
CA ALA A 95 -8.75 3.89 -2.44
C ALA A 95 -9.03 2.38 -2.55
N ARG A 96 -7.96 1.57 -2.54
CA ARG A 96 -8.06 0.11 -2.59
C ARG A 96 -8.76 -0.46 -1.37
N ALA A 97 -8.42 0.01 -0.17
CA ALA A 97 -9.04 -0.45 1.07
C ALA A 97 -10.54 -0.13 1.11
N HIS A 98 -10.95 1.08 0.72
CA HIS A 98 -12.37 1.44 0.60
C HIS A 98 -13.10 0.57 -0.43
N ALA A 99 -12.49 0.32 -1.58
CA ALA A 99 -13.08 -0.54 -2.62
C ALA A 99 -13.29 -1.99 -2.11
N VAL A 100 -12.32 -2.56 -1.40
CA VAL A 100 -12.44 -3.89 -0.77
C VAL A 100 -13.56 -3.92 0.28
N ARG A 101 -13.82 -2.81 0.98
CA ARG A 101 -14.95 -2.67 1.92
C ARG A 101 -16.30 -2.44 1.23
N GLY A 102 -16.31 -2.25 -0.10
CA GLY A 102 -17.51 -1.93 -0.87
C GLY A 102 -17.92 -0.46 -0.84
N ASP A 103 -17.08 0.42 -0.30
CA ASP A 103 -17.32 1.87 -0.22
C ASP A 103 -16.74 2.57 -1.45
N LEU A 104 -17.43 2.42 -2.59
CA LEU A 104 -16.94 2.88 -3.88
C LEU A 104 -16.83 4.40 -3.99
N ASP A 105 -17.69 5.15 -3.30
CA ASP A 105 -17.65 6.61 -3.31
C ASP A 105 -16.37 7.11 -2.63
N ALA A 106 -16.05 6.59 -1.44
CA ALA A 106 -14.79 6.91 -0.77
C ALA A 106 -13.58 6.44 -1.58
N ALA A 107 -13.67 5.25 -2.20
CA ALA A 107 -12.61 4.75 -3.05
C ALA A 107 -12.30 5.68 -4.23
N LEU A 108 -13.33 6.23 -4.89
CA LEU A 108 -13.17 7.17 -5.99
C LEU A 108 -12.58 8.52 -5.55
N VAL A 109 -12.94 9.00 -4.35
CA VAL A 109 -12.34 10.21 -3.77
C VAL A 109 -10.84 10.03 -3.58
N GLU A 110 -10.42 8.93 -2.96
CA GLU A 110 -9.00 8.68 -2.69
C GLU A 110 -8.22 8.37 -3.97
N ARG A 111 -8.81 7.66 -4.93
CA ARG A 111 -8.21 7.46 -6.26
C ARG A 111 -7.92 8.79 -6.95
N ASN A 112 -8.85 9.73 -6.91
CA ASN A 112 -8.67 11.06 -7.52
C ASN A 112 -7.55 11.85 -6.83
N ARG A 113 -7.40 11.73 -5.52
CA ARG A 113 -6.28 12.34 -4.78
C ARG A 113 -4.95 11.72 -5.16
N ALA A 114 -4.87 10.38 -5.21
CA ALA A 114 -3.68 9.67 -5.65
C ALA A 114 -3.25 10.09 -7.06
N TYR A 115 -4.20 10.16 -7.99
CA TYR A 115 -3.94 10.61 -9.37
C TYR A 115 -3.48 12.06 -9.43
N ALA A 116 -4.14 12.96 -8.68
CA ALA A 116 -3.75 14.37 -8.65
C ALA A 116 -2.31 14.56 -8.14
N LEU A 117 -1.89 13.79 -7.14
CA LEU A 117 -0.50 13.82 -6.67
C LEU A 117 0.46 13.20 -7.68
N ALA A 118 0.07 12.10 -8.34
CA ALA A 118 0.92 11.42 -9.32
C ALA A 118 1.26 12.30 -10.52
N VAL A 119 0.34 13.14 -10.99
CA VAL A 119 0.57 14.07 -12.11
C VAL A 119 1.62 15.15 -11.77
N GLU A 120 1.76 15.49 -10.49
CA GLU A 120 2.73 16.48 -10.00
C GLU A 120 4.11 15.85 -9.69
N LEU A 121 4.29 14.54 -9.88
CA LEU A 121 5.60 13.90 -9.71
C LEU A 121 6.52 14.25 -10.89
N ASP A 122 7.74 14.66 -10.54
CA ASP A 122 8.80 14.98 -11.51
C ASP A 122 9.41 13.71 -12.15
N ASP A 123 9.32 12.57 -11.47
CA ASP A 123 9.85 11.29 -11.93
C ASP A 123 8.76 10.49 -12.68
N ASP A 124 8.99 10.27 -13.97
CA ASP A 124 8.05 9.57 -14.85
C ASP A 124 7.89 8.08 -14.47
N ASP A 125 8.91 7.44 -13.91
CA ASP A 125 8.86 6.05 -13.47
C ASP A 125 8.02 5.93 -12.20
N ASP A 126 8.20 6.83 -11.23
CA ASP A 126 7.36 6.89 -10.03
C ASP A 126 5.89 7.13 -10.38
N ARG A 127 5.61 8.07 -11.30
CA ARG A 127 4.25 8.32 -11.79
C ARG A 127 3.65 7.07 -12.43
N ALA A 128 4.42 6.38 -13.27
CA ALA A 128 3.95 5.16 -13.95
C ALA A 128 3.61 4.04 -12.96
N VAL A 129 4.34 3.92 -11.85
CA VAL A 129 4.03 2.96 -10.78
C VAL A 129 2.66 3.25 -10.16
N ILE A 130 2.38 4.51 -9.81
CA ILE A 130 1.09 4.90 -9.23
C ILE A 130 -0.05 4.65 -10.22
N GLU A 131 0.12 5.05 -11.48
CA GLU A 131 -0.91 4.86 -12.52
C GLU A 131 -1.22 3.37 -12.75
N ALA A 132 -0.19 2.52 -12.78
CA ALA A 132 -0.35 1.08 -12.90
C ALA A 132 -1.12 0.50 -11.70
N ASP A 133 -0.82 0.94 -10.48
CA ASP A 133 -1.55 0.51 -9.29
C ASP A 133 -3.01 0.99 -9.31
N LEU A 134 -3.27 2.25 -9.66
CA LEU A 134 -4.62 2.81 -9.77
C LEU A 134 -5.47 2.05 -10.81
N ALA A 135 -4.86 1.59 -11.91
CA ALA A 135 -5.54 0.81 -12.94
C ALA A 135 -6.02 -0.57 -12.45
N THR A 136 -5.46 -1.08 -11.34
CA THR A 136 -5.83 -2.38 -10.75
C THR A 136 -6.78 -2.27 -9.56
N LEU A 137 -7.32 -1.08 -9.27
CA LEU A 137 -8.27 -0.91 -8.19
C LEU A 137 -9.58 -1.69 -8.46
N PRO A 138 -10.13 -2.42 -7.47
CA PRO A 138 -11.36 -3.18 -7.63
C PRO A 138 -12.61 -2.29 -7.55
N LEU A 139 -12.75 -1.36 -8.51
CA LEU A 139 -13.83 -0.34 -8.53
C LEU A 139 -15.11 -0.80 -9.25
N SER A 140 -15.16 -2.05 -9.72
CA SER A 140 -16.31 -2.64 -10.41
C SER A 140 -16.69 -3.93 -9.69
N GLN A 141 -17.93 -4.00 -9.18
CA GLN A 141 -18.55 -5.25 -8.73
C GLN A 141 -19.29 -5.91 -9.89
#